data_AF-A0A2K0VTN7-F1
#
_entry.id   AF-A0A2K0VTN7-F1
#
_cell.length_a   1.000
_cell.length_b   1.000
_cell.length_c   1.000
_cell.angle_alpha   90.00
_cell.angle_beta   90.00
_cell.angle_gamma   90.00
#
_symmetry.space_group_name_H-M   'P 1'
#
loop_
_entity.id
_entity.type
_entity.pdbx_description
1 polymer ?
#
loop_
_entity_poly.entity_id
_entity_poly.type
_entity_poly.pdbx_seq_one_letter_code
_entity_poly.pdbx_strand_id
1 'polypeptide(L)'
;MVRLKYSALKQYDVNFADHAGRPAKMVWSNPPRNILIPLPSLSFYFVHPEFSLDDLEMWQLLTDIRGDGDPIRFEMFHIPGASEADCAQHYRDELKARGDVSEQVQQAGKAYEDWEDKEKDAQYAAEQEPHGKLPGLISSQRSLNLCYHGVVFVHKDPEWKFQDQEQYVDVVEFDPALTPDDYELGELEMRGPQPSLKTTHMSATKKSKVLRYEDQGVWMWFLDHRDWLWWDRMITATFQAQSMVWTSWQ
;
A
#
# COMPACT_ATOMS: atom_id res chain seq x y z
N MET A 1 -1.63 -20.26 12.60
CA MET A 1 -2.32 -18.99 12.30
C MET A 1 -3.81 -19.17 12.51
N VAL A 2 -4.36 -18.57 13.57
CA VAL A 2 -5.81 -18.58 13.81
C VAL A 2 -6.43 -17.58 12.83
N ARG A 3 -7.24 -18.06 11.88
CA ARG A 3 -8.06 -17.18 11.03
C ARG A 3 -9.04 -16.44 11.95
N LEU A 4 -8.79 -15.16 12.21
CA LEU A 4 -9.76 -14.27 12.85
C LEU A 4 -10.99 -14.22 11.95
N LYS A 5 -12.17 -14.55 12.51
CA LYS A 5 -13.44 -14.34 11.80
C LYS A 5 -13.55 -12.84 11.49
N TYR A 6 -13.90 -12.51 10.24
CA TYR A 6 -14.04 -11.13 9.72
C TYR A 6 -14.89 -10.22 10.63
N SER A 7 -15.81 -10.80 11.42
CA SER A 7 -16.64 -10.13 12.42
C SER A 7 -15.90 -9.51 13.62
N ALA A 8 -14.56 -9.61 13.70
CA ALA A 8 -13.76 -9.09 14.79
C ALA A 8 -12.84 -7.91 14.42
N LEU A 9 -12.78 -7.53 13.14
CA LEU A 9 -11.97 -6.39 12.68
C LEU A 9 -12.81 -5.11 12.67
N LYS A 10 -12.20 -4.01 13.13
CA LYS A 10 -12.73 -2.65 13.00
C LYS A 10 -12.02 -1.96 11.84
N GLN A 11 -12.78 -1.25 11.02
CA GLN A 11 -12.22 -0.34 10.02
C GLN A 11 -11.85 0.99 10.67
N TYR A 12 -10.72 1.53 10.25
CA TYR A 12 -10.23 2.84 10.64
C TYR A 12 -10.03 3.66 9.38
N ASP A 13 -10.44 4.91 9.42
CA ASP A 13 -10.23 5.89 8.37
C ASP A 13 -9.68 7.19 8.97
N VAL A 14 -8.79 7.85 8.21
CA VAL A 14 -8.19 9.12 8.58
C VAL A 14 -8.12 10.00 7.34
N ASN A 15 -8.62 11.23 7.47
CA ASN A 15 -8.37 12.28 6.49
C ASN A 15 -7.01 12.94 6.79
N PHE A 16 -6.22 13.16 5.75
CA PHE A 16 -4.93 13.84 5.85
C PHE A 16 -4.72 14.78 4.67
N ALA A 17 -3.68 15.60 4.74
CA ALA A 17 -3.23 16.42 3.63
C ALA A 17 -2.02 15.75 2.98
N ASP A 18 -2.04 15.64 1.66
CA ASP A 18 -0.92 15.18 0.86
C ASP A 18 0.26 16.21 0.92
N HIS A 19 1.39 15.89 0.31
CA HIS A 19 2.59 16.75 0.28
C HIS A 19 2.33 18.14 -0.34
N ALA A 20 1.30 18.28 -1.17
CA ALA A 20 0.87 19.52 -1.79
C ALA A 20 -0.26 20.22 -1.02
N GLY A 21 -0.69 19.67 0.13
CA GLY A 21 -1.77 20.20 0.95
C GLY A 21 -3.18 19.83 0.46
N ARG A 22 -3.33 18.93 -0.51
CA ARG A 22 -4.64 18.49 -1.00
C ARG A 22 -5.24 17.43 -0.07
N PRO A 23 -6.58 17.35 0.04
CA PRO A 23 -7.24 16.31 0.81
C PRO A 23 -6.92 14.90 0.28
N ALA A 24 -6.57 14.02 1.19
CA ALA A 24 -6.36 12.60 0.95
C ALA A 24 -6.97 11.78 2.08
N LYS A 25 -7.21 10.49 1.84
CA LYS A 25 -7.82 9.59 2.82
C LYS A 25 -7.01 8.31 2.96
N MET A 26 -6.88 7.82 4.18
CA MET A 26 -6.20 6.58 4.50
C MET A 26 -7.17 5.66 5.22
N VAL A 27 -7.20 4.38 4.83
CA VAL A 27 -8.10 3.38 5.42
C VAL A 27 -7.37 2.08 5.68
N TRP A 28 -7.64 1.43 6.81
CA TRP A 28 -7.16 0.10 7.12
C TRP A 28 -8.14 -0.66 8.02
N SER A 29 -7.90 -1.97 8.22
CA SER A 29 -8.70 -2.78 9.14
C SER A 29 -7.80 -3.51 10.12
N ASN A 30 -8.07 -3.35 11.41
CA ASN A 30 -7.34 -3.99 12.50
C ASN A 30 -8.29 -4.42 13.61
N PRO A 31 -7.87 -5.30 14.53
CA PRO A 31 -8.61 -5.51 15.77
C PRO A 31 -8.87 -4.18 16.52
N PRO A 32 -9.98 -4.02 17.26
CA PRO A 32 -10.33 -2.77 17.94
C PRO A 32 -9.26 -2.21 18.91
N ARG A 33 -8.32 -3.04 19.36
CA ARG A 33 -7.23 -2.65 20.26
C ARG A 33 -5.97 -2.17 19.53
N ASN A 34 -5.89 -2.39 18.22
CA ASN A 34 -4.70 -2.14 17.42
C ASN A 34 -4.95 -0.94 16.51
N ILE A 35 -4.83 0.27 17.07
CA ILE A 35 -5.10 1.52 16.34
C ILE A 35 -3.93 1.99 15.47
N LEU A 36 -2.74 1.39 15.62
CA LEU A 36 -1.56 1.72 14.84
C LEU A 36 -1.81 1.52 13.34
N ILE A 37 -1.46 2.53 12.56
CA ILE A 37 -1.54 2.51 11.09
C ILE A 37 -0.57 1.43 10.56
N PRO A 38 -0.99 0.45 9.75
CA PRO A 38 -0.08 -0.56 9.20
C PRO A 38 1.01 0.04 8.30
N LEU A 39 2.23 -0.51 8.34
CA LEU A 39 3.31 -0.09 7.41
C LEU A 39 3.08 -0.48 5.94
N PRO A 40 2.59 -1.70 5.62
CA PRO A 40 2.31 -2.04 4.22
C PRO A 40 1.20 -1.16 3.66
N SER A 41 1.41 -0.59 2.47
CA SER A 41 0.48 0.35 1.85
C SER A 41 0.24 0.10 0.36
N LEU A 42 -0.97 0.39 -0.12
CA LEU A 42 -1.27 0.57 -1.54
C LEU A 42 -1.84 1.97 -1.78
N SER A 43 -1.36 2.65 -2.82
CA SER A 43 -1.79 4.01 -3.18
C SER A 43 -2.74 3.99 -4.38
N PHE A 44 -3.95 4.47 -4.15
CA PHE A 44 -5.01 4.63 -5.12
C PHE A 44 -5.17 6.10 -5.50
N TYR A 45 -5.27 6.36 -6.79
CA TYR A 45 -5.42 7.67 -7.39
C TYR A 45 -6.73 7.72 -8.13
N PHE A 46 -7.56 8.68 -7.76
CA PHE A 46 -8.80 9.00 -8.45
C PHE A 46 -8.53 10.25 -9.28
N VAL A 47 -8.66 10.14 -10.60
CA VAL A 47 -8.23 11.23 -11.51
C VAL A 47 -9.37 11.87 -12.27
N HIS A 48 -10.59 11.33 -12.18
CA HIS A 48 -11.73 11.98 -12.80
C HIS A 48 -12.04 13.32 -12.11
N PRO A 49 -12.23 14.43 -12.86
CA PRO A 49 -12.50 15.75 -12.27
C PRO A 49 -13.73 15.81 -11.36
N GLU A 50 -14.74 14.99 -11.65
CA GLU A 50 -16.00 14.93 -10.91
C GLU A 50 -15.99 13.90 -9.78
N PHE A 51 -14.90 13.15 -9.58
CA PHE A 51 -14.82 12.18 -8.50
C PHE A 51 -14.74 12.87 -7.13
N SER A 52 -15.40 12.30 -6.13
CA SER A 52 -15.41 12.79 -4.76
C SER A 52 -14.95 11.69 -3.78
N LEU A 53 -13.88 11.95 -3.04
CA LEU A 53 -13.40 11.04 -1.98
C LEU A 53 -14.34 10.98 -0.77
N ASP A 54 -15.20 11.99 -0.60
CA ASP A 54 -16.17 12.04 0.49
C ASP A 54 -17.37 11.14 0.22
N ASP A 55 -17.76 11.00 -1.05
CA ASP A 55 -18.89 10.16 -1.49
C ASP A 55 -18.48 8.69 -1.72
N LEU A 56 -17.19 8.37 -1.60
CA LEU A 56 -16.67 7.03 -1.79
C LEU A 56 -16.98 6.13 -0.58
N GLU A 57 -17.80 5.11 -0.80
CA GLU A 57 -18.12 4.08 0.20
C GLU A 57 -16.92 3.16 0.44
N MET A 58 -16.10 3.53 1.43
CA MET A 58 -14.82 2.88 1.73
C MET A 58 -14.94 1.37 1.99
N TRP A 59 -16.00 0.95 2.70
CA TRP A 59 -16.19 -0.46 3.01
C TRP A 59 -16.42 -1.31 1.75
N GLN A 60 -17.13 -0.74 0.78
CA GLN A 60 -17.39 -1.40 -0.49
C GLN A 60 -16.14 -1.42 -1.37
N LEU A 61 -15.41 -0.30 -1.48
CA LEU A 61 -14.14 -0.24 -2.18
C LEU A 61 -13.18 -1.33 -1.68
N LEU A 62 -13.06 -1.47 -0.36
CA LEU A 62 -12.24 -2.52 0.24
C LEU A 62 -12.77 -3.91 -0.05
N THR A 63 -14.08 -4.12 -0.02
CA THR A 63 -14.69 -5.42 -0.35
C THR A 63 -14.44 -5.79 -1.81
N ASP A 64 -14.45 -4.82 -2.72
CA ASP A 64 -14.22 -5.02 -4.14
C ASP A 64 -12.74 -5.32 -4.44
N ILE A 65 -11.84 -4.59 -3.77
CA ILE A 65 -10.39 -4.62 -4.04
C ILE A 65 -9.65 -5.68 -3.24
N ARG A 66 -10.15 -6.13 -2.08
CA ARG A 66 -9.37 -6.93 -1.13
C ARG A 66 -9.89 -8.37 -1.00
N GLY A 67 -8.95 -9.30 -0.80
CA GLY A 67 -9.17 -10.60 -0.17
C GLY A 67 -8.65 -10.61 1.28
N ASP A 68 -9.41 -11.23 2.19
CA ASP A 68 -9.28 -11.20 3.66
C ASP A 68 -7.88 -11.09 4.30
N GLY A 69 -7.80 -10.30 5.38
CA GLY A 69 -7.01 -10.63 6.59
C GLY A 69 -5.67 -9.90 6.82
N ASP A 70 -5.02 -9.39 5.78
CA ASP A 70 -3.67 -8.81 5.89
C ASP A 70 -3.69 -7.36 6.43
N PRO A 71 -2.87 -6.97 7.42
CA PRO A 71 -2.79 -5.59 7.91
C PRO A 71 -2.08 -4.72 6.87
N ILE A 72 -2.89 -4.15 5.98
CA ILE A 72 -2.49 -3.22 4.92
C ILE A 72 -3.31 -1.95 5.04
N ARG A 73 -2.69 -0.81 4.73
CA ARG A 73 -3.39 0.46 4.57
C ARG A 73 -3.58 0.80 3.10
N PHE A 74 -4.71 1.40 2.79
CA PHE A 74 -5.02 1.96 1.49
C PHE A 74 -4.95 3.46 1.62
N GLU A 75 -4.16 4.10 0.77
CA GLU A 75 -4.05 5.55 0.69
C GLU A 75 -4.71 6.02 -0.59
N MET A 76 -5.54 7.05 -0.50
CA MET A 76 -6.42 7.49 -1.57
C MET A 76 -6.19 8.97 -1.82
N PHE A 77 -5.79 9.28 -3.06
CA PHE A 77 -5.49 10.63 -3.52
C PHE A 77 -6.45 11.00 -4.64
N HIS A 78 -6.99 12.22 -4.61
CA HIS A 78 -7.76 12.77 -5.72
C HIS A 78 -6.94 13.82 -6.44
N ILE A 79 -6.59 13.55 -7.70
CA ILE A 79 -5.79 14.44 -8.53
C ILE A 79 -6.51 14.63 -9.86
N PRO A 80 -7.46 15.57 -9.93
CA PRO A 80 -8.36 15.71 -11.07
C PRO A 80 -7.58 16.06 -12.35
N GLY A 81 -7.81 15.28 -13.41
CA GLY A 81 -7.16 15.44 -14.72
C GLY A 81 -5.71 14.93 -14.79
N ALA A 82 -5.20 14.30 -13.74
CA ALA A 82 -3.85 13.73 -13.75
C ALA A 82 -3.73 12.53 -14.72
N SER A 83 -2.61 12.47 -15.42
CA SER A 83 -2.18 11.27 -16.15
C SER A 83 -1.55 10.24 -15.19
N GLU A 84 -1.30 9.03 -15.69
CA GLU A 84 -0.55 8.00 -14.96
C GLU A 84 0.86 8.48 -14.57
N ALA A 85 1.50 9.26 -15.45
CA ALA A 85 2.81 9.85 -15.17
C ALA A 85 2.74 10.89 -14.04
N ASP A 86 1.67 11.69 -13.98
CA ASP A 86 1.45 12.64 -12.90
C ASP A 86 1.18 11.91 -11.56
N CYS A 87 0.46 10.79 -11.58
CA CYS A 87 0.24 9.95 -10.40
C CYS A 87 1.54 9.30 -9.91
N ALA A 88 2.38 8.81 -10.82
CA ALA A 88 3.70 8.28 -10.48
C ALA A 88 4.59 9.38 -9.89
N GLN A 89 4.58 10.58 -10.47
CA GLN A 89 5.34 11.72 -9.95
C GLN A 89 4.86 12.13 -8.57
N HIS A 90 3.54 12.20 -8.37
CA HIS A 90 2.93 12.45 -7.07
C HIS A 90 3.43 11.47 -5.99
N TYR A 91 3.45 10.17 -6.30
CA TYR A 91 3.95 9.16 -5.38
C TYR A 91 5.41 9.42 -4.98
N ARG A 92 6.28 9.82 -5.92
CA ARG A 92 7.67 10.17 -5.62
C ARG A 92 7.76 11.38 -4.68
N ASP A 93 6.91 12.38 -4.89
CA ASP A 93 6.89 13.59 -4.06
C ASP A 93 6.36 13.30 -2.65
N GLU A 94 5.34 12.43 -2.52
CA GLU A 94 4.90 11.88 -1.23
C GLU A 94 6.02 11.12 -0.49
N LEU A 95 6.69 10.22 -1.21
CA LEU A 95 7.80 9.43 -0.66
C LEU A 95 8.91 10.36 -0.17
N LYS A 96 9.22 11.41 -0.93
CA LYS A 96 10.21 12.42 -0.53
C LYS A 96 9.78 13.23 0.70
N ALA A 97 8.50 13.56 0.82
CA ALA A 97 7.97 14.33 1.93
C ALA A 97 7.89 13.52 3.24
N ARG A 98 7.50 12.25 3.15
CA ARG A 98 7.22 11.39 4.32
C ARG A 98 8.40 10.51 4.72
N GLY A 99 9.25 10.17 3.75
CA GLY A 99 10.35 9.23 3.90
C GLY A 99 9.97 7.80 3.53
N ASP A 100 10.97 6.93 3.59
CA ASP A 100 10.83 5.51 3.31
C ASP A 100 10.38 4.75 4.56
N VAL A 101 9.44 3.83 4.36
CA VAL A 101 8.98 2.89 5.40
C VAL A 101 10.11 2.04 6.00
N SER A 102 11.23 1.86 5.29
CA SER A 102 12.39 1.09 5.78
C SER A 102 12.97 1.64 7.08
N GLU A 103 12.93 2.97 7.27
CA GLU A 103 13.42 3.59 8.51
C GLU A 103 12.55 3.16 9.70
N GLN A 104 11.24 3.14 9.51
CA GLN A 104 10.27 2.75 10.54
C GLN A 104 10.33 1.26 10.85
N VAL A 105 10.57 0.42 9.83
CA VAL A 105 10.85 -1.01 10.02
C VAL A 105 12.08 -1.20 10.90
N GLN A 106 13.18 -0.48 10.62
CA GLN A 106 14.40 -0.59 11.42
C GLN A 106 14.19 -0.07 12.85
N GLN A 107 13.47 1.03 13.02
CA GLN A 107 13.17 1.60 14.33
C GLN A 107 12.33 0.64 15.18
N ALA A 108 11.24 0.10 14.63
CA ALA A 108 10.40 -0.86 15.35
C ALA A 108 11.17 -2.14 15.69
N GLY A 109 12.01 -2.64 14.79
CA GLY A 109 12.86 -3.81 15.06
C GLY A 109 13.81 -3.56 16.24
N LYS A 110 14.56 -2.45 16.23
CA LYS A 110 15.45 -2.09 17.33
C LYS A 110 14.71 -1.85 18.65
N ALA A 111 13.59 -1.13 18.60
CA ALA A 111 12.78 -0.87 19.78
C ALA A 111 12.21 -2.18 20.36
N TYR A 112 11.86 -3.13 19.51
CA TYR A 112 11.37 -4.44 19.94
C TYR A 112 12.47 -5.31 20.56
N GLU A 113 13.67 -5.32 19.99
CA GLU A 113 14.85 -5.96 20.60
C GLU A 113 15.14 -5.36 21.99
N ASP A 114 15.19 -4.03 22.08
CA ASP A 114 15.37 -3.32 23.35
C ASP A 114 14.23 -3.61 24.34
N TRP A 115 12.98 -3.70 23.85
CA TRP A 115 11.80 -3.98 24.67
C TRP A 115 11.79 -5.42 25.18
N GLU A 116 12.14 -6.43 24.38
CA GLU A 116 12.24 -7.82 24.86
C GLU A 116 13.37 -7.95 25.91
N ASP A 117 14.49 -7.25 25.71
CA ASP A 117 15.57 -7.20 26.69
C ASP A 117 15.16 -6.45 27.97
N LYS A 118 14.36 -5.39 27.85
CA LYS A 118 13.80 -4.60 28.96
C LYS A 118 12.47 -5.12 29.51
N GLU A 119 11.83 -6.14 28.93
CA GLU A 119 10.74 -6.84 29.62
C GLU A 119 11.31 -7.60 30.83
N LYS A 120 12.64 -7.79 30.87
CA LYS A 120 13.41 -8.15 32.07
C LYS A 120 13.71 -6.97 33.02
N ASP A 121 13.57 -5.72 32.56
CA ASP A 121 13.80 -4.46 33.30
C ASP A 121 12.63 -3.45 33.13
N ALA A 122 11.71 -3.47 34.10
CA ALA A 122 10.32 -2.96 34.08
C ALA A 122 10.01 -1.46 33.73
N GLN A 123 10.84 -0.71 32.99
CA GLN A 123 10.69 0.74 32.80
C GLN A 123 10.50 1.26 31.35
N TYR A 124 10.54 0.44 30.30
CA TYR A 124 10.63 0.95 28.92
C TYR A 124 9.37 1.64 28.35
N ALA A 125 8.17 1.22 28.76
CA ALA A 125 6.92 1.67 28.11
C ALA A 125 6.52 3.13 28.40
N ALA A 126 7.17 3.80 29.37
CA ALA A 126 6.76 5.13 29.85
C ALA A 126 7.47 6.30 29.15
N GLU A 127 8.51 6.05 28.33
CA GLU A 127 9.39 7.10 27.81
C GLU A 127 9.15 7.49 26.34
N GLN A 128 8.24 6.81 25.62
CA GLN A 128 8.01 7.13 24.21
C GLN A 128 6.91 8.19 24.05
N GLU A 129 7.32 9.40 23.65
CA GLU A 129 6.38 10.42 23.21
C GLU A 129 5.72 10.03 21.87
N PRO A 130 4.39 10.12 21.73
CA PRO A 130 3.73 9.88 20.46
C PRO A 130 4.00 11.04 19.49
N HIS A 131 4.74 10.79 18.41
CA HIS A 131 5.11 11.83 17.45
C HIS A 131 4.15 11.99 16.26
N GLY A 132 3.05 11.24 16.19
CA GLY A 132 1.93 11.55 15.28
C GLY A 132 2.28 11.64 13.78
N LYS A 133 3.46 11.16 13.36
CA LYS A 133 3.90 11.20 11.96
C LYS A 133 3.16 10.13 11.15
N LEU A 134 2.74 10.49 9.93
CA LEU A 134 2.22 9.51 8.98
C LEU A 134 3.33 8.50 8.63
N PRO A 135 3.01 7.22 8.42
CA PRO A 135 4.02 6.27 7.98
C PRO A 135 4.62 6.66 6.62
N GLY A 136 5.86 6.28 6.37
CA GLY A 136 6.53 6.45 5.09
C GLY A 136 5.92 5.60 3.97
N LEU A 137 6.35 5.84 2.74
CA LEU A 137 5.95 5.05 1.57
C LEU A 137 7.03 4.03 1.19
N ILE A 138 6.67 3.11 0.29
CA ILE A 138 7.56 2.05 -0.17
C ILE A 138 8.38 2.61 -1.34
N SER A 139 9.70 2.73 -1.19
CA SER A 139 10.57 3.22 -2.26
C SER A 139 10.78 2.21 -3.39
N SER A 140 10.68 0.92 -3.09
CA SER A 140 10.91 -0.15 -4.05
C SER A 140 10.05 -1.37 -3.75
N GLN A 141 9.08 -1.65 -4.63
CA GLN A 141 8.26 -2.85 -4.62
C GLN A 141 8.85 -3.99 -5.47
N ARG A 142 10.03 -3.79 -6.07
CA ARG A 142 10.73 -4.75 -6.94
C ARG A 142 10.65 -6.17 -6.37
N SER A 143 10.28 -7.11 -7.24
CA SER A 143 10.21 -8.53 -6.93
C SER A 143 10.72 -9.37 -8.10
N LEU A 144 10.66 -10.70 -7.98
CA LEU A 144 10.96 -11.59 -9.12
C LEU A 144 10.00 -11.37 -10.30
N ASN A 145 8.76 -10.96 -10.00
CA ASN A 145 7.69 -10.74 -10.99
C ASN A 145 7.49 -9.26 -11.33
N LEU A 146 7.97 -8.34 -10.49
CA LEU A 146 7.83 -6.90 -10.65
C LEU A 146 9.18 -6.24 -10.95
N CYS A 147 9.35 -5.74 -12.18
CA CYS A 147 10.59 -5.12 -12.66
C CYS A 147 10.69 -3.62 -12.37
N TYR A 148 9.79 -3.08 -11.56
CA TYR A 148 9.63 -1.65 -11.30
C TYR A 148 9.74 -1.38 -9.80
N HIS A 149 10.26 -0.21 -9.44
CA HIS A 149 10.33 0.23 -8.06
C HIS A 149 8.98 0.72 -7.55
N GLY A 150 8.21 1.40 -8.39
CA GLY A 150 6.93 2.00 -8.01
C GLY A 150 5.73 1.27 -8.59
N VAL A 151 4.66 1.17 -7.79
CA VAL A 151 3.33 0.74 -8.23
C VAL A 151 2.26 1.64 -7.63
N VAL A 152 1.38 2.16 -8.47
CA VAL A 152 0.16 2.88 -8.05
C VAL A 152 -1.05 2.37 -8.82
N PHE A 153 -2.23 2.60 -8.25
CA PHE A 153 -3.51 2.16 -8.80
C PHE A 153 -4.31 3.40 -9.22
N VAL A 154 -4.70 3.51 -10.48
CA VAL A 154 -5.37 4.69 -11.03
C VAL A 154 -6.79 4.34 -11.45
N HIS A 155 -7.77 5.06 -10.91
CA HIS A 155 -9.17 4.98 -11.28
C HIS A 155 -9.61 6.25 -12.02
N LYS A 156 -10.23 6.07 -13.18
CA LYS A 156 -10.49 7.14 -14.15
C LYS A 156 -11.97 7.49 -14.31
N ASP A 157 -12.88 6.73 -13.72
CA ASP A 157 -14.31 7.00 -13.83
C ASP A 157 -14.76 8.05 -12.80
N PRO A 158 -15.87 8.78 -13.08
CA PRO A 158 -16.43 9.77 -12.16
C PRO A 158 -16.89 9.19 -10.83
N GLU A 159 -17.21 7.91 -10.80
CA GLU A 159 -17.83 7.25 -9.67
C GLU A 159 -17.34 5.81 -9.54
N TRP A 160 -17.10 5.38 -8.31
CA TRP A 160 -16.92 3.96 -8.00
C TRP A 160 -18.30 3.29 -7.92
N LYS A 161 -18.81 2.83 -9.07
CA LYS A 161 -20.11 2.15 -9.19
C LYS A 161 -20.14 0.85 -8.40
N PHE A 162 -21.24 0.65 -7.68
CA PHE A 162 -21.49 -0.47 -6.80
C PHE A 162 -22.11 -1.69 -7.52
N GLN A 163 -21.78 -2.90 -7.07
CA GLN A 163 -22.42 -4.21 -7.34
C GLN A 163 -22.77 -4.58 -8.80
N ASP A 164 -22.33 -5.76 -9.23
CA ASP A 164 -22.59 -6.39 -10.54
C ASP A 164 -22.13 -5.59 -11.79
N GLN A 165 -21.58 -4.39 -11.61
CA GLN A 165 -20.94 -3.63 -12.66
C GLN A 165 -19.42 -3.79 -12.58
N GLU A 166 -18.84 -4.09 -13.73
CA GLU A 166 -17.41 -4.33 -13.85
C GLU A 166 -16.64 -3.02 -13.64
N GLN A 167 -15.82 -3.01 -12.58
CA GLN A 167 -14.94 -1.91 -12.26
C GLN A 167 -13.52 -2.19 -12.71
N TYR A 168 -12.85 -1.16 -13.18
CA TYR A 168 -11.48 -1.26 -13.63
C TYR A 168 -10.58 -0.24 -12.95
N VAL A 169 -9.33 -0.65 -12.80
CA VAL A 169 -8.24 0.13 -12.25
C VAL A 169 -7.02 -0.10 -13.13
N ASP A 170 -6.35 0.97 -13.47
CA ASP A 170 -5.07 0.92 -14.15
C ASP A 170 -3.97 0.70 -13.09
N VAL A 171 -3.30 -0.44 -13.18
CA VAL A 171 -2.10 -0.71 -12.38
C VAL A 171 -0.92 -0.12 -13.12
N VAL A 172 -0.33 0.92 -12.54
CA VAL A 172 0.76 1.69 -13.13
C VAL A 172 2.05 1.33 -12.41
N GLU A 173 2.94 0.66 -13.14
CA GLU A 173 4.30 0.32 -12.73
C GLU A 173 5.26 1.38 -13.28
N PHE A 174 6.16 1.92 -12.47
CA PHE A 174 7.08 3.00 -12.86
C PHE A 174 8.44 2.89 -12.17
N ASP A 175 9.43 3.59 -12.71
CA ASP A 175 10.84 3.51 -12.31
C ASP A 175 11.39 2.09 -12.47
N PRO A 176 11.77 1.68 -13.69
CA PRO A 176 12.38 0.38 -13.94
C PRO A 176 13.55 0.12 -12.98
N ALA A 177 13.49 -1.01 -12.30
CA ALA A 177 14.46 -1.37 -11.27
C ALA A 177 15.71 -2.08 -11.80
N LEU A 178 15.72 -2.36 -13.10
CA LEU A 178 16.84 -2.90 -13.85
C LEU A 178 17.18 -1.91 -14.96
N THR A 179 18.42 -1.44 -14.96
CA THR A 179 19.02 -0.73 -16.08
C THR A 179 19.45 -1.72 -17.15
N PRO A 180 19.63 -1.31 -18.42
CA PRO A 180 20.13 -2.20 -19.47
C PRO A 180 21.43 -2.93 -19.12
N ASP A 181 22.26 -2.33 -18.26
CA ASP A 181 23.54 -2.90 -17.81
C ASP A 181 23.38 -3.96 -16.69
N ASP A 182 22.20 -4.02 -16.03
CA ASP A 182 21.91 -5.00 -14.98
C ASP A 182 21.49 -6.37 -15.54
N TYR A 183 21.26 -6.48 -16.85
CA TYR A 183 20.82 -7.73 -17.49
C TYR A 183 22.02 -8.60 -17.88
N GLU A 184 21.97 -9.90 -17.54
CA GLU A 184 22.94 -10.86 -18.11
C GLU A 184 22.72 -11.03 -19.63
N LEU A 185 23.78 -11.46 -20.34
CA LEU A 185 23.74 -11.68 -21.78
C LEU A 185 22.64 -12.72 -22.12
N GLY A 186 21.54 -12.26 -22.72
CA GLY A 186 20.35 -13.06 -23.06
C GLY A 186 19.08 -12.74 -22.24
N GLU A 187 19.19 -12.13 -21.05
CA GLU A 187 18.02 -11.67 -20.29
C GLU A 187 17.39 -10.42 -20.90
N LEU A 188 18.24 -9.50 -21.39
CA LEU A 188 17.80 -8.32 -22.14
C LEU A 188 17.08 -8.72 -23.45
N GLU A 189 17.51 -9.82 -24.09
CA GLU A 189 16.87 -10.34 -25.30
C GLU A 189 15.51 -11.00 -25.00
N MET A 190 15.33 -11.60 -23.82
CA MET A 190 14.05 -12.18 -23.40
C MET A 190 13.03 -11.15 -22.87
N ARG A 191 13.47 -10.12 -22.13
CA ARG A 191 12.57 -9.14 -21.50
C ARG A 191 12.44 -7.82 -22.27
N GLY A 192 13.44 -7.49 -23.10
CA GLY A 192 13.53 -6.21 -23.78
C GLY A 192 13.80 -5.02 -22.84
N PRO A 193 14.12 -3.84 -23.40
CA PRO A 193 14.20 -2.60 -22.63
C PRO A 193 12.85 -2.30 -21.98
N GLN A 194 12.86 -1.98 -20.68
CA GLN A 194 11.65 -1.62 -19.96
C GLN A 194 11.27 -0.17 -20.26
N PRO A 195 10.00 0.13 -20.61
CA PRO A 195 9.53 1.51 -20.69
C PRO A 195 9.63 2.18 -19.31
N SER A 196 9.70 3.51 -19.28
CA SER A 196 9.74 4.25 -18.00
C SER A 196 8.47 4.07 -17.16
N LEU A 197 7.36 3.72 -17.80
CA LEU A 197 6.06 3.48 -17.20
C LEU A 197 5.34 2.37 -17.97
N LYS A 198 4.73 1.43 -17.24
CA LYS A 198 3.92 0.33 -17.78
C LYS A 198 2.56 0.36 -17.10
N THR A 199 1.50 0.38 -17.91
CA THR A 199 0.12 0.36 -17.41
C THR A 199 -0.56 -0.94 -17.79
N THR A 200 -1.16 -1.61 -16.80
CA THR A 200 -1.98 -2.80 -16.97
C THR A 200 -3.42 -2.48 -16.56
N HIS A 201 -4.37 -2.60 -17.49
CA HIS A 201 -5.78 -2.36 -17.20
C HIS A 201 -6.41 -3.59 -16.54
N MET A 202 -6.81 -3.47 -15.27
CA MET A 202 -7.19 -4.62 -14.45
C MET A 202 -8.61 -4.50 -13.91
N SER A 203 -9.29 -5.64 -13.79
CA SER A 203 -10.54 -5.72 -13.04
C SER A 203 -10.28 -5.40 -11.56
N ALA A 204 -11.08 -4.53 -10.96
CA ALA A 204 -10.98 -4.24 -9.52
C ALA A 204 -11.28 -5.49 -8.70
N THR A 205 -12.39 -6.16 -9.03
CA THR A 205 -12.85 -7.38 -8.37
C THR A 205 -12.34 -8.64 -9.04
N LYS A 206 -12.14 -9.71 -8.26
CA LYS A 206 -11.88 -11.04 -8.80
C LYS A 206 -13.11 -11.58 -9.53
N LYS A 207 -12.97 -11.96 -10.79
CA LYS A 207 -14.05 -12.61 -11.54
C LYS A 207 -14.23 -14.06 -11.13
N SER A 208 -15.47 -14.54 -11.22
CA SER A 208 -15.83 -15.95 -10.97
C SER A 208 -15.16 -16.92 -11.96
N LYS A 209 -14.85 -16.43 -13.17
CA LYS A 209 -14.05 -17.13 -14.18
C LYS A 209 -12.88 -16.23 -14.59
N VAL A 210 -11.66 -16.71 -14.37
CA VAL A 210 -10.44 -16.05 -14.80
C VAL A 210 -10.14 -16.54 -16.22
N LEU A 211 -10.43 -15.72 -17.23
CA LEU A 211 -10.15 -16.04 -18.63
C LEU A 211 -8.83 -15.43 -19.09
N ARG A 212 -8.47 -14.27 -18.52
CA ARG A 212 -7.21 -13.57 -18.73
C ARG A 212 -6.55 -13.22 -17.40
N TYR A 213 -5.26 -12.88 -17.45
CA TYR A 213 -4.49 -12.47 -16.26
C TYR A 213 -5.05 -11.19 -15.61
N GLU A 214 -5.82 -10.38 -16.32
CA GLU A 214 -6.42 -9.16 -15.78
C GLU A 214 -7.73 -9.42 -15.02
N ASP A 215 -8.30 -10.64 -15.15
CA ASP A 215 -9.60 -11.03 -14.57
C ASP A 215 -9.51 -11.51 -13.11
N GLN A 216 -8.31 -11.78 -12.62
CA GLN A 216 -8.07 -12.26 -11.25
C GLN A 216 -8.29 -11.20 -10.17
N GLY A 217 -8.44 -9.93 -10.54
CA GLY A 217 -8.67 -8.83 -9.61
C GLY A 217 -7.38 -8.17 -9.11
N VAL A 218 -7.47 -6.90 -8.73
CA VAL A 218 -6.34 -6.10 -8.22
C VAL A 218 -5.67 -6.76 -7.01
N TRP A 219 -6.44 -7.33 -6.07
CA TRP A 219 -5.86 -8.02 -4.92
C TRP A 219 -4.92 -9.14 -5.32
N MET A 220 -5.40 -10.02 -6.20
CA MET A 220 -4.70 -11.26 -6.51
C MET A 220 -3.45 -10.95 -7.33
N TRP A 221 -3.55 -9.97 -8.24
CA TRP A 221 -2.40 -9.42 -8.93
C TRP A 221 -1.32 -8.94 -7.96
N PHE A 222 -1.72 -8.13 -6.96
CA PHE A 222 -0.80 -7.62 -5.95
C PHE A 222 -0.14 -8.76 -5.16
N LEU A 223 -0.91 -9.77 -4.74
CA LEU A 223 -0.38 -10.93 -4.03
C LEU A 223 0.65 -11.72 -4.85
N ASP A 224 0.44 -11.83 -6.16
CA ASP A 224 1.36 -12.54 -7.08
C ASP A 224 2.64 -11.73 -7.37
N HIS A 225 2.57 -10.40 -7.27
CA HIS A 225 3.65 -9.48 -7.64
C HIS A 225 4.43 -8.92 -6.47
N ARG A 226 3.89 -8.92 -5.25
CA ARG A 226 4.60 -8.44 -4.06
C ARG A 226 5.82 -9.31 -3.78
N ASP A 227 6.91 -8.69 -3.37
CA ASP A 227 8.03 -9.43 -2.79
C ASP A 227 7.74 -9.74 -1.32
N TRP A 228 7.88 -11.03 -0.98
CA TRP A 228 7.52 -11.53 0.34
C TRP A 228 8.47 -11.02 1.43
N LEU A 229 9.72 -10.69 1.09
CA LEU A 229 10.70 -10.24 2.08
C LEU A 229 10.39 -8.84 2.57
N TRP A 230 10.10 -7.89 1.67
CA TRP A 230 9.69 -6.55 2.11
C TRP A 230 8.34 -6.58 2.83
N TRP A 231 7.41 -7.40 2.32
CA TRP A 231 6.07 -7.52 2.89
C TRP A 231 6.13 -8.04 4.33
N ASP A 232 6.81 -9.15 4.55
CA ASP A 232 6.94 -9.78 5.87
C ASP A 232 7.65 -8.88 6.87
N ARG A 233 8.66 -8.12 6.45
CA ARG A 233 9.35 -7.15 7.30
C ARG A 233 8.43 -6.04 7.78
N MET A 234 7.62 -5.46 6.91
CA MET A 234 6.69 -4.40 7.29
C MET A 234 5.54 -4.90 8.16
N ILE A 235 5.03 -6.10 7.87
CA ILE A 235 4.03 -6.76 8.69
C ILE A 235 4.60 -7.04 10.09
N THR A 236 5.79 -7.61 10.16
CA THR A 236 6.50 -7.92 11.41
C THR A 236 6.73 -6.66 12.23
N ALA A 237 7.27 -5.60 11.64
CA ALA A 237 7.47 -4.32 12.32
C ALA A 237 6.14 -3.72 12.83
N THR A 238 5.07 -3.82 12.03
CA THR A 238 3.72 -3.40 12.47
C THR A 238 3.26 -4.19 13.70
N PHE A 239 3.43 -5.51 13.70
CA PHE A 239 3.05 -6.33 14.85
C PHE A 239 3.93 -6.11 16.07
N GLN A 240 5.23 -5.94 15.90
CA GLN A 240 6.17 -5.62 16.98
C GLN A 240 5.79 -4.32 17.66
N ALA A 241 5.55 -3.26 16.87
CA ALA A 241 5.09 -1.98 17.39
C ALA A 241 3.73 -2.10 18.11
N GLN A 242 2.79 -2.88 17.57
CA GLN A 242 1.52 -3.15 18.23
C GLN A 242 1.67 -3.93 19.55
N SER A 243 2.60 -4.89 19.64
CA SER A 243 2.92 -5.62 20.88
C SER A 243 3.49 -4.70 21.95
N MET A 244 4.28 -3.72 21.54
CA MET A 244 4.76 -2.63 22.40
C MET A 244 3.70 -1.55 22.66
N VAL A 245 2.45 -1.76 22.22
CA VAL A 245 1.31 -0.86 22.42
C VAL A 245 1.51 0.53 21.78
N TRP A 246 2.29 0.59 20.70
CA TRP A 246 2.44 1.84 19.94
C TRP A 246 1.11 2.26 19.32
N THR A 247 0.80 3.55 19.43
CA THR A 247 -0.40 4.16 18.85
C THR A 247 -0.10 5.01 17.61
N SER A 248 1.16 5.37 17.40
CA SER A 248 1.66 6.13 16.24
C SER A 248 3.09 5.72 15.90
N TRP A 249 3.52 6.02 14.69
CA TRP A 249 4.92 5.85 14.30
C TRP A 249 5.79 7.04 14.73
N GLN A 250 7.08 6.76 14.88
CA GLN A 250 8.12 7.75 15.15
C GLN A 250 8.80 8.21 13.84
#